data_AF-A0ABC9VW76-F1
#
_entry.id   AF-A0ABC9VW76-F1
#
_cell.length_a   1.000
_cell.length_b   1.000
_cell.length_c   1.000
_cell.angle_alpha   90.00
_cell.angle_beta   90.00
_cell.angle_gamma   90.00
#
_symmetry.space_group_name_H-M   'P 1'
#
loop_
_entity.id
_entity.type
_entity.pdbx_description
1 polymer ?
#
loop_
_entity_poly.entity_id
_entity_poly.type
_entity_poly.pdbx_seq_one_letter_code
_entity_poly.pdbx_strand_id
1 'polypeptide(L)'
;MEQFILGIIFKHVEEKKVIVSGQHGFTKGKSCLTNLIAFYDGMTSWVDEGRAVDVVYLNFSKAFDTVSYNILTGKLRKCGLDEWTVRSLELSKAKAFLGRQGNSSPLDQCKLFQYNDS
;
A
#
# COMPACT_ATOMS: atom_id res chain seq x y z
N MET A 1 -16.90 -0.87 8.71
CA MET A 1 -16.33 -2.14 8.20
C MET A 1 -14.90 -1.93 7.72
N GLU A 2 -14.64 -1.00 6.79
CA GLU A 2 -13.28 -0.76 6.27
C GLU A 2 -12.26 -0.40 7.37
N GLN A 3 -12.61 0.49 8.31
CA GLN A 3 -11.75 0.83 9.44
C GLN A 3 -11.40 -0.39 10.33
N PHE A 4 -12.32 -1.35 10.44
CA PHE A 4 -12.08 -2.58 11.19
C PHE A 4 -11.12 -3.51 10.44
N ILE A 5 -11.32 -3.69 9.13
CA ILE A 5 -10.41 -4.46 8.26
C ILE A 5 -9.01 -3.83 8.26
N LEU A 6 -8.92 -2.51 8.14
CA LEU A 6 -7.65 -1.77 8.23
C LEU A 6 -6.97 -2.01 9.58
N GLY A 7 -7.71 -2.00 10.69
CA GLY A 7 -7.18 -2.31 12.01
C GLY A 7 -6.59 -3.72 12.10
N ILE A 8 -7.26 -4.73 11.54
CA ILE A 8 -6.77 -6.12 11.49
C ILE A 8 -5.47 -6.19 10.66
N ILE A 9 -5.48 -5.62 9.46
CA ILE A 9 -4.31 -5.62 8.57
C ILE A 9 -3.13 -4.91 9.22
N PHE A 10 -3.36 -3.73 9.81
CA PHE A 10 -2.31 -2.94 10.44
C PHE A 10 -1.67 -3.70 11.61
N LYS A 11 -2.48 -4.28 12.49
CA LYS A 11 -2.01 -5.09 13.60
C LYS A 11 -1.15 -6.28 13.12
N HIS A 12 -1.62 -7.00 12.12
CA HIS A 12 -0.90 -8.15 11.55
C HIS A 12 0.45 -7.74 10.96
N VAL A 13 0.46 -6.64 10.20
CA VAL A 13 1.66 -6.09 9.55
C VAL A 13 2.71 -5.62 10.58
N GLU A 14 2.27 -5.02 11.69
CA GLU A 14 3.15 -4.65 12.81
C GLU A 14 3.71 -5.89 13.53
N GLU A 15 2.86 -6.86 13.89
CA GLU A 15 3.28 -8.08 14.60
C GLU A 15 4.27 -8.93 13.79
N LYS A 16 4.05 -9.03 12.48
CA LYS A 16 4.93 -9.76 11.55
C LYS A 16 6.18 -8.97 11.15
N LYS A 17 6.33 -7.72 11.62
CA LYS A 17 7.45 -6.82 11.27
C LYS A 17 7.66 -6.70 9.75
N VAL A 18 6.55 -6.66 8.99
CA VAL A 18 6.60 -6.54 7.52
C VAL A 18 7.12 -5.15 7.11
N ILE A 19 6.86 -4.14 7.95
CA ILE A 19 7.28 -2.75 7.72
C ILE A 19 8.74 -2.58 8.17
N VAL A 20 9.59 -2.13 7.23
CA VAL A 20 10.99 -1.85 7.50
C VAL A 20 11.12 -0.60 8.38
N SER A 21 12.14 -0.57 9.25
CA SER A 21 12.40 0.55 10.18
C SER A 21 12.53 1.91 9.49
N GLY A 22 13.03 1.95 8.25
CA GLY A 22 13.13 3.18 7.45
C GLY A 22 11.80 3.70 6.87
N GLN A 23 10.71 2.91 6.92
CA GLN A 23 9.41 3.38 6.46
C GLN A 23 8.79 4.34 7.49
N HIS A 24 8.54 5.56 7.04
CA HIS A 24 7.90 6.61 7.84
C HIS A 24 6.48 6.93 7.39
N GLY A 25 6.18 6.77 6.10
CA GLY A 25 4.83 6.94 5.56
C GLY A 25 3.87 5.92 6.16
N PHE A 26 2.66 6.38 6.50
CA PHE A 26 1.56 5.55 7.03
C PHE A 26 1.94 4.70 8.27
N THR A 27 2.96 5.12 9.02
CA THR A 27 3.43 4.41 10.22
C THR A 27 3.16 5.26 11.46
N LYS A 28 2.55 4.65 12.49
CA LYS A 28 2.20 5.36 13.72
C LYS A 28 3.46 5.90 14.40
N GLY A 29 3.41 7.14 14.88
CA GLY A 29 4.53 7.79 15.58
C GLY A 29 5.68 8.24 14.68
N LYS A 30 5.57 8.07 13.35
CA LYS A 30 6.54 8.58 12.38
C LYS A 30 5.90 9.67 11.52
N SER A 31 6.71 10.66 11.16
CA SER A 31 6.30 11.81 10.36
C SER A 31 7.29 12.07 9.21
N CYS A 32 6.92 12.99 8.31
CA CYS A 32 7.82 13.49 7.28
C CYS A 32 9.08 14.12 7.88
N LEU A 33 8.94 14.84 9.00
CA LEU A 33 10.07 15.45 9.70
C LEU A 33 11.03 14.39 10.24
N THR A 34 10.53 13.36 10.93
CA THR A 34 11.39 12.29 11.45
C THR A 34 12.07 11.51 10.32
N ASN A 35 11.40 11.37 9.17
CA ASN A 35 12.00 10.76 7.98
C ASN A 35 13.18 11.58 7.47
N LEU A 36 13.01 12.89 7.41
CA LEU A 36 14.05 13.81 6.96
C LEU A 36 15.24 13.81 7.92
N ILE A 37 14.98 13.83 9.23
CA ILE A 37 16.02 13.75 10.26
C ILE A 37 16.81 12.44 10.13
N ALA A 38 16.13 11.29 10.06
CA ALA A 38 16.78 9.99 9.91
C ALA A 38 17.60 9.88 8.61
N PHE A 39 17.10 10.48 7.52
CA PHE A 39 17.81 10.53 6.26
C PHE A 39 19.11 11.37 6.36
N TYR A 40 19.02 12.59 6.91
CA TYR A 40 20.19 13.46 7.06
C TYR A 40 21.22 12.86 8.00
N ASP A 41 20.80 12.29 9.14
CA ASP A 41 21.71 11.64 10.11
C ASP A 41 22.53 10.51 9.45
N GLY A 42 21.86 9.65 8.66
CA GLY A 42 22.54 8.61 7.89
C GLY A 42 23.50 9.19 6.84
N MET A 43 23.05 10.20 6.07
CA MET A 43 23.88 10.84 5.06
C MET A 43 25.12 11.52 5.68
N THR A 44 24.94 12.30 6.75
CA THR A 44 26.05 13.02 7.40
C THR A 44 27.07 12.05 7.98
N SER A 45 26.64 10.92 8.55
CA SER A 45 27.58 9.89 9.03
C SER A 45 28.49 9.36 7.92
N TRP A 46 27.96 9.21 6.70
CA TRP A 46 28.75 8.74 5.55
C TRP A 46 29.70 9.82 5.03
N VAL A 47 29.26 11.08 5.03
CA VAL A 47 30.09 12.22 4.66
C VAL A 47 31.24 12.41 5.65
N ASP A 48 30.97 12.29 6.96
CA ASP A 48 31.98 12.40 8.02
C ASP A 48 33.06 11.31 7.92
N GLU A 49 32.68 10.12 7.41
CA GLU A 49 33.61 9.04 7.09
C GLU A 49 34.38 9.25 5.77
N GLY A 50 34.17 10.39 5.08
CA GLY A 50 34.82 10.72 3.81
C GLY A 50 34.27 9.93 2.62
N ARG A 51 33.09 9.31 2.73
CA ARG A 51 32.45 8.60 1.61
C ARG A 51 31.71 9.58 0.70
N ALA A 52 31.78 9.33 -0.61
CA ALA A 52 30.90 9.98 -1.57
C ALA A 52 29.46 9.48 -1.36
N VAL A 53 28.50 10.41 -1.37
CA VAL A 53 27.07 10.10 -1.21
C VAL A 53 26.28 10.67 -2.37
N ASP A 54 25.52 9.80 -3.05
CA ASP A 54 24.56 10.16 -4.07
C ASP A 54 23.14 9.81 -3.61
N VAL A 55 22.16 10.63 -3.97
CA VAL A 55 20.77 10.48 -3.52
C VAL A 55 19.85 10.36 -4.73
N VAL A 56 19.06 9.29 -4.78
CA VAL A 56 18.03 9.08 -5.82
C VAL A 56 16.65 9.19 -5.20
N TYR A 57 15.87 10.18 -5.65
CA TYR A 57 14.47 10.33 -5.24
C TYR A 57 13.54 9.68 -6.25
N LEU A 58 12.71 8.75 -5.80
CA LEU A 58 11.72 8.05 -6.63
C LEU A 58 10.31 8.47 -6.22
N ASN A 59 9.46 8.75 -7.21
CA ASN A 59 8.06 9.07 -7.00
C ASN A 59 7.19 8.22 -7.95
N PHE A 60 6.14 7.60 -7.42
CA PHE A 60 5.18 6.84 -8.21
C PHE A 60 3.94 7.70 -8.45
N SER A 61 3.75 8.16 -9.69
CA SER A 61 2.52 8.84 -10.08
C SER A 61 1.31 7.94 -9.87
N LYS A 62 0.28 8.44 -9.18
CA LYS A 62 -0.97 7.71 -8.92
C LYS A 62 -0.74 6.29 -8.36
N ALA A 63 0.19 6.16 -7.43
CA ALA A 63 0.60 4.86 -6.87
C ALA A 63 -0.61 4.01 -6.42
N PHE A 64 -1.56 4.60 -5.71
CA PHE A 64 -2.74 3.87 -5.21
C PHE A 64 -3.77 3.53 -6.29
N ASP A 65 -3.85 4.32 -7.36
CA ASP A 65 -4.77 4.03 -8.48
C ASP A 65 -4.22 2.92 -9.39
N THR A 66 -2.90 2.75 -9.41
CA THR A 66 -2.19 1.85 -10.36
C THR A 66 -1.85 0.49 -9.75
N VAL A 67 -1.93 0.33 -8.43
CA VAL A 67 -1.65 -0.95 -7.78
C VAL A 67 -2.68 -2.00 -8.18
N SER A 68 -2.23 -3.04 -8.89
CA SER A 68 -3.06 -4.19 -9.22
C SER A 68 -3.55 -4.89 -7.96
N TYR A 69 -4.85 -5.17 -7.94
CA TYR A 69 -5.52 -5.85 -6.84
C TYR A 69 -4.97 -7.27 -6.61
N ASN A 70 -4.66 -7.99 -7.70
CA ASN A 70 -4.09 -9.34 -7.65
C ASN A 70 -2.69 -9.33 -7.03
N ILE A 71 -1.89 -8.31 -7.36
CA ILE A 71 -0.56 -8.12 -6.77
C ILE A 71 -0.68 -7.80 -5.28
N LEU A 72 -1.60 -6.90 -4.90
CA LEU A 72 -1.82 -6.52 -3.50
C LEU A 72 -2.25 -7.72 -2.66
N THR A 73 -3.30 -8.45 -3.08
CA THR A 73 -3.78 -9.64 -2.35
C THR A 73 -2.75 -10.76 -2.31
N GLY A 74 -2.01 -10.98 -3.40
CA GLY A 74 -0.89 -11.93 -3.43
C GLY A 74 0.19 -11.58 -2.40
N LYS A 75 0.53 -10.29 -2.23
CA LYS A 75 1.45 -9.83 -1.19
C LYS A 75 0.89 -10.03 0.22
N LEU A 76 -0.39 -9.71 0.45
CA LEU A 76 -1.04 -9.87 1.75
C LEU A 76 -1.09 -11.35 2.18
N ARG A 77 -1.41 -12.27 1.26
CA ARG A 77 -1.36 -13.72 1.50
C ARG A 77 0.05 -14.19 1.85
N LYS A 78 1.08 -13.72 1.13
CA LYS A 78 2.49 -14.04 1.45
C LYS A 78 2.93 -13.51 2.81
N CYS A 79 2.33 -12.42 3.29
CA CYS A 79 2.55 -11.90 4.65
C CYS A 79 1.81 -12.72 5.72
N GLY A 80 1.02 -13.72 5.35
CA GLY A 80 0.30 -14.61 6.25
C GLY A 80 -1.01 -14.05 6.78
N LEU A 81 -1.61 -13.06 6.10
CA LEU A 81 -2.98 -12.62 6.43
C LEU A 81 -3.98 -13.74 6.15
N ASP A 82 -5.04 -13.78 6.96
CA ASP A 82 -6.08 -14.78 6.82
C ASP A 82 -6.89 -14.57 5.53
N GLU A 83 -7.35 -15.67 4.95
CA GLU A 83 -8.06 -15.67 3.67
C GLU A 83 -9.38 -14.89 3.74
N TRP A 84 -10.03 -14.86 4.91
CA TRP A 84 -11.26 -14.11 5.10
C TRP A 84 -11.02 -12.60 5.00
N THR A 85 -9.95 -12.08 5.60
CA THR A 85 -9.54 -10.67 5.52
C THR A 85 -9.15 -10.29 4.09
N VAL A 86 -8.42 -11.16 3.39
CA VAL A 86 -8.05 -10.92 1.97
C VAL A 86 -9.29 -10.92 1.08
N ARG A 87 -10.22 -11.86 1.26
CA ARG A 87 -11.48 -11.92 0.51
C ARG A 87 -12.43 -10.77 0.83
N SER A 88 -12.37 -10.23 2.05
CA SER A 88 -13.16 -9.05 2.44
C SER A 88 -12.75 -7.79 1.65
N LEU A 89 -11.49 -7.68 1.22
CA LEU A 89 -11.02 -6.63 0.33
C LEU A 89 -11.61 -6.78 -1.09
N GLU A 90 -11.86 -8.01 -1.56
CA GLU A 90 -12.43 -8.29 -2.88
C GLU A 90 -13.87 -7.81 -2.94
N LEU A 91 -14.62 -8.11 -1.87
CA LEU A 91 -16.00 -7.69 -1.72
C LEU A 91 -16.13 -6.17 -1.55
N SER A 92 -15.17 -5.51 -0.88
CA SER A 92 -15.13 -4.05 -0.80
C SER A 92 -14.92 -3.41 -2.19
N LYS A 93 -14.04 -3.98 -3.03
CA LYS A 93 -13.87 -3.54 -4.43
C LYS A 93 -15.16 -3.72 -5.23
N ALA A 94 -15.82 -4.88 -5.12
CA ALA A 94 -17.09 -5.14 -5.79
C ALA A 94 -18.19 -4.14 -5.37
N LYS A 95 -18.25 -3.79 -4.08
CA LYS A 95 -19.18 -2.79 -3.56
C LYS A 95 -18.89 -1.38 -4.09
N ALA A 96 -17.61 -0.99 -4.15
CA ALA A 96 -17.20 0.29 -4.73
C ALA A 96 -17.53 0.37 -6.23
N PHE A 97 -17.39 -0.75 -6.96
CA PHE A 97 -17.77 -0.84 -8.37
C PHE A 97 -19.29 -0.74 -8.57
N LEU A 98 -20.08 -1.50 -7.81
CA LEU A 98 -21.54 -1.46 -7.87
C LEU A 98 -22.11 -0.09 -7.47
N GLY A 99 -21.48 0.59 -6.50
CA GLY A 99 -21.85 1.96 -6.12
C GLY A 99 -21.61 3.00 -7.22
N ARG A 100 -20.66 2.76 -8.14
CA ARG A 100 -20.45 3.60 -9.35
C ARG A 100 -21.37 3.23 -10.51
N GLN A 101 -21.86 1.99 -10.54
CA GLN A 101 -22.72 1.45 -11.60
C GLN A 101 -24.19 1.90 -11.54
N GLY A 102 -24.59 2.68 -10.55
CA GLY A 102 -25.94 3.24 -10.47
C GLY A 102 -26.36 4.13 -11.66
N ASN A 103 -25.43 4.48 -12.56
CA ASN A 103 -25.66 5.37 -13.70
C ASN A 103 -25.12 4.85 -15.06
N SER A 104 -24.67 3.59 -15.20
CA SER A 104 -24.07 3.10 -16.47
C SER A 104 -24.71 1.82 -17.00
N SER A 105 -24.69 1.69 -18.33
CA SER A 105 -25.41 0.65 -19.07
C SER A 105 -24.83 -0.77 -18.84
N PRO A 106 -25.64 -1.84 -18.97
CA PRO A 106 -25.19 -3.22 -18.80
C PRO A 106 -24.04 -3.65 -19.73
N LEU A 107 -23.87 -2.99 -20.89
CA LEU A 107 -22.78 -3.28 -21.84
C LEU A 107 -21.43 -2.70 -21.41
N ASP A 108 -21.45 -1.58 -20.67
CA ASP A 108 -20.24 -0.98 -20.09
C ASP A 108 -19.74 -1.79 -18.89
N GLN A 109 -20.64 -2.51 -18.22
CA GLN A 109 -20.33 -3.42 -17.10
C GLN A 109 -19.46 -4.61 -17.54
N CYS A 110 -19.77 -5.23 -18.67
CA CYS A 110 -19.00 -6.37 -19.18
C CYS A 110 -17.58 -5.99 -19.61
N LYS A 111 -17.38 -4.80 -20.21
CA LYS A 111 -16.05 -4.34 -20.64
C LYS A 111 -15.11 -4.03 -19.46
N LEU A 112 -15.66 -3.48 -18.38
CA LEU A 112 -14.89 -3.18 -17.15
C LEU A 112 -14.46 -4.44 -16.39
N PHE A 113 -15.25 -5.50 -16.43
CA PHE A 113 -14.86 -6.79 -15.85
C PHE A 113 -13.69 -7.41 -16.64
N GLN A 114 -13.78 -7.46 -17.97
CA GLN A 114 -12.75 -8.05 -18.83
C GLN A 114 -11.40 -7.31 -18.76
N TYR A 115 -11.39 -5.99 -18.54
CA TYR A 115 -10.15 -5.21 -18.43
C TYR A 115 -9.41 -5.43 -17.10
N ASN A 116 -10.11 -5.86 -16.04
CA ASN A 116 -9.51 -6.02 -14.70
C ASN A 116 -9.05 -7.46 -14.39
N ASP A 117 -9.34 -8.42 -15.28
CA ASP A 117 -8.93 -9.83 -15.18
C ASP A 117 -7.69 -10.17 -16.04
N SER A 118 -7.06 -9.17 -16.66
CA SER A 118 -5.76 -9.28 -17.37
C SER A 118 -4.63 -8.66 -16.54
#